data_AF-A0AAC9W392-F1
#
_entry.id   AF-A0AAC9W392-F1
#
_cell.length_a   1.000
_cell.length_b   1.000
_cell.length_c   1.000
_cell.angle_alpha   90.00
_cell.angle_beta   90.00
_cell.angle_gamma   90.00
#
_symmetry.space_group_name_H-M   'P 1'
#
loop_
_entity.id
_entity.type
_entity.pdbx_description
1 polymer ?
#
loop_
_entity_poly.entity_id
_entity_poly.type
_entity_poly.pdbx_seq_one_letter_code
_entity_poly.pdbx_strand_id
1 'polypeptide(L)'
;MNDIQNPLKLNIILSLIASVLGVLVVFVPGMMADIGPYQFYCNYFGIILIVGGILFALFYFKRYKAFENFIKSDEEKICWEYDDALYESFIGELNEIQKKASKKKFFILLAVIVVLSVVLFFLLSEESKMLAVAFGVFFAVTAVIFVLIAPNSFRLRATNKPYCSIIGVDQAYMMGRYHSWKRARAKVKEHDNGHHVYRVLAINYEAMTVNGKLFREWNALLPNENSETIQIAKGLANKINRRTKEFEGKGKKKDILERLFDKMLGRSDDDKDDKKSKKKES
;
A
#
# COMPACT_ATOMS: atom_id res chain seq x y z
N MET A 1 -12.37 -19.90 10.44
CA MET A 1 -12.24 -18.48 10.03
C MET A 1 -12.18 -17.45 11.16
N ASN A 2 -12.60 -17.74 12.41
CA ASN A 2 -12.67 -16.75 13.51
C ASN A 2 -11.32 -16.20 14.04
N ASP A 3 -10.19 -16.65 13.50
CA ASP A 3 -8.86 -16.33 14.04
C ASP A 3 -8.05 -15.36 13.16
N ILE A 4 -8.64 -14.85 12.06
CA ILE A 4 -7.94 -13.91 11.18
C ILE A 4 -7.96 -12.52 11.81
N GLN A 5 -6.82 -12.11 12.38
CA GLN A 5 -6.66 -10.77 12.91
C GLN A 5 -6.58 -9.72 11.80
N ASN A 6 -7.25 -8.57 12.00
CA ASN A 6 -7.22 -7.49 11.03
C ASN A 6 -5.80 -6.91 10.88
N PRO A 7 -5.16 -7.04 9.71
CA PRO A 7 -3.75 -6.64 9.53
C PRO A 7 -3.55 -5.12 9.58
N LEU A 8 -4.62 -4.33 9.62
CA LEU A 8 -4.58 -2.87 9.65
C LEU A 8 -4.63 -2.31 11.07
N LYS A 9 -5.01 -3.12 12.07
CA LYS A 9 -5.12 -2.70 13.48
C LYS A 9 -3.79 -2.14 14.00
N LEU A 10 -2.68 -2.83 13.75
CA LEU A 10 -1.36 -2.38 14.18
C LEU A 10 -0.97 -1.03 13.57
N ASN A 11 -1.32 -0.79 12.30
CA ASN A 11 -0.99 0.48 11.64
C ASN A 11 -1.76 1.65 12.26
N ILE A 12 -3.02 1.42 12.68
CA ILE A 12 -3.82 2.42 13.42
C ILE A 12 -3.17 2.69 14.77
N ILE A 13 -2.81 1.66 15.53
CA ILE A 13 -2.16 1.82 16.84
C ILE A 13 -0.83 2.58 16.70
N LEU A 14 0.04 2.19 15.77
CA LEU A 14 1.32 2.86 15.55
C LEU A 14 1.15 4.34 15.15
N SER A 15 0.14 4.65 14.34
CA SER A 15 -0.13 6.05 13.96
C SER A 15 -0.67 6.90 15.11
N LEU A 16 -1.51 6.32 15.98
CA LEU A 16 -1.94 6.98 17.21
C LEU A 16 -0.79 7.18 18.20
N ILE A 17 0.10 6.19 18.36
CA ILE A 17 1.32 6.33 19.17
C ILE A 17 2.18 7.46 18.62
N ALA A 18 2.38 7.53 17.29
CA ALA A 18 3.12 8.62 16.67
C ALA A 18 2.49 10.00 16.95
N SER A 19 1.16 10.11 16.95
CA SER A 19 0.48 11.34 17.36
C SER A 19 0.73 11.70 18.82
N VAL A 20 0.69 10.73 19.74
CA VAL A 20 1.00 10.96 21.17
C VAL A 20 2.46 11.39 21.34
N LEU A 21 3.41 10.76 20.65
CA LEU A 21 4.80 11.19 20.63
C LEU A 21 4.94 12.62 20.09
N GLY A 22 4.17 12.99 19.08
CA GLY A 22 4.10 14.36 18.57
C GLY A 22 3.69 15.35 19.65
N VAL A 23 2.68 15.03 20.47
CA VAL A 23 2.28 15.84 21.62
C VAL A 23 3.43 16.01 22.61
N LEU A 24 4.12 14.91 22.96
CA LEU A 24 5.26 14.99 23.87
C LEU A 24 6.37 15.91 23.32
N VAL A 25 6.68 15.82 22.02
CA VAL A 25 7.69 16.66 21.37
C VAL A 25 7.35 18.15 21.46
N VAL A 26 6.07 18.54 21.38
CA VAL A 26 5.63 19.94 21.56
C VAL A 26 5.96 20.46 22.95
N PHE A 27 5.90 19.61 23.98
CA PHE A 27 6.15 20.01 25.37
C PHE A 27 7.62 19.98 25.78
N VAL A 28 8.49 19.31 25.01
CA VAL A 28 9.95 19.19 25.31
C VAL A 28 10.63 20.55 25.60
N PRO A 29 10.44 21.61 24.79
CA PRO A 29 11.07 22.91 25.06
C PRO A 29 10.64 23.55 26.39
N GLY A 30 9.42 23.27 26.87
CA GLY A 30 8.94 23.73 28.17
C GLY A 30 9.52 22.97 29.36
N MET A 31 10.16 21.82 29.10
CA MET A 31 10.76 20.96 30.13
C MET A 31 12.28 21.13 30.25
N MET A 32 12.95 21.65 29.22
CA MET A 32 14.41 21.79 29.17
C MET A 32 14.81 23.19 28.67
N ALA A 33 15.45 23.96 29.54
CA ALA A 33 15.86 25.35 29.26
C ALA A 33 16.77 25.46 28.02
N ASP A 34 17.70 24.52 27.85
CA ASP A 34 18.66 24.50 26.74
C ASP A 34 18.01 24.28 25.36
N ILE A 35 16.77 23.76 25.32
CA ILE A 35 16.02 23.49 24.09
C ILE A 35 15.05 24.65 23.78
N GLY A 36 14.84 25.58 24.71
CA GLY A 36 13.96 26.74 24.55
C GLY A 36 14.17 27.54 23.25
N PRO A 37 15.42 27.84 22.83
CA PRO A 37 15.68 28.53 21.56
C PRO A 37 15.17 27.78 20.32
N TYR A 38 15.02 26.45 20.41
CA TYR A 38 14.54 25.59 19.33
C TYR A 38 13.05 25.27 19.41
N GLN A 39 12.30 25.94 20.29
CA GLN A 39 10.87 25.69 20.53
C GLN A 39 10.03 25.70 19.24
N PHE A 40 10.34 26.61 18.32
CA PHE A 40 9.66 26.67 17.02
C PHE A 40 9.76 25.35 16.25
N TYR A 41 10.94 24.74 16.19
CA TYR A 41 11.17 23.49 15.47
C TYR A 41 10.48 22.30 16.14
N CYS A 42 10.54 22.23 17.48
CA CYS A 42 9.84 21.20 18.25
C CYS A 42 8.32 21.29 18.05
N ASN A 43 7.75 22.50 18.11
CA ASN A 43 6.33 22.72 17.88
C ASN A 43 5.93 22.33 16.46
N TYR A 44 6.67 22.80 15.46
CA TYR A 44 6.40 22.53 14.05
C TYR A 44 6.44 21.03 13.76
N PHE A 45 7.49 20.34 14.20
CA PHE A 45 7.64 18.89 14.00
C PHE A 45 6.60 18.09 14.78
N GLY A 46 6.33 18.47 16.04
CA GLY A 46 5.31 17.85 16.86
C GLY A 46 3.91 17.96 16.25
N ILE A 47 3.54 19.13 15.72
CA ILE A 47 2.26 19.32 15.01
C ILE A 47 2.19 18.45 13.76
N ILE A 48 3.25 18.35 12.96
CA ILE A 48 3.30 17.47 11.78
C ILE A 48 3.09 16.01 12.18
N LEU A 49 3.73 15.55 13.26
CA LEU A 49 3.53 14.18 13.77
C LEU A 49 2.09 13.94 14.24
N ILE A 50 1.50 14.91 14.96
CA ILE A 50 0.11 14.82 15.43
C ILE A 50 -0.84 14.71 14.23
N VAL A 51 -0.82 15.70 13.33
CA VAL A 51 -1.72 15.78 12.17
C VAL A 51 -1.49 14.60 11.23
N GLY A 52 -0.23 14.31 10.93
CA GLY A 52 0.15 13.18 10.08
C GLY A 52 -0.30 11.84 10.65
N GLY A 53 -0.08 11.60 11.95
CA GLY A 53 -0.52 10.39 12.64
C GLY A 53 -2.04 10.24 12.64
N ILE A 54 -2.80 11.32 12.90
CA ILE A 54 -4.27 11.30 12.88
C ILE A 54 -4.79 11.00 11.47
N LEU A 55 -4.28 11.71 10.45
CA LEU A 55 -4.70 11.49 9.06
C LEU A 55 -4.39 10.05 8.61
N PHE A 56 -3.23 9.51 8.98
CA PHE A 56 -2.86 8.14 8.68
C PHE A 56 -3.75 7.13 9.42
N ALA A 57 -4.08 7.38 10.69
CA ALA A 57 -5.01 6.57 11.48
C ALA A 57 -6.39 6.52 10.81
N LEU A 58 -6.94 7.66 10.38
CA LEU A 58 -8.22 7.75 9.67
C LEU A 58 -8.20 6.99 8.34
N PHE A 59 -7.11 7.12 7.58
CA PHE A 59 -6.92 6.38 6.33
C PHE A 59 -6.96 4.86 6.57
N TYR A 60 -6.22 4.36 7.56
CA TYR A 60 -6.20 2.94 7.89
C TYR A 60 -7.50 2.48 8.55
N PHE A 61 -8.19 3.32 9.30
CA PHE A 61 -9.49 3.00 9.89
C PHE A 61 -10.57 2.73 8.84
N LYS A 62 -10.60 3.52 7.76
CA LYS A 62 -11.49 3.25 6.62
C LYS A 62 -11.20 1.88 6.00
N ARG A 63 -9.92 1.54 5.82
CA ARG A 63 -9.52 0.23 5.30
C ARG A 63 -9.80 -0.89 6.30
N TYR A 64 -9.68 -0.64 7.59
CA TYR A 64 -9.97 -1.56 8.68
C TYR A 64 -11.44 -1.99 8.62
N LYS A 65 -12.36 -1.02 8.52
CA LYS A 65 -13.80 -1.29 8.34
C LYS A 65 -14.09 -2.04 7.04
N ALA A 66 -13.42 -1.66 5.95
CA ALA A 66 -13.58 -2.37 4.68
C ALA A 66 -13.18 -3.85 4.81
N PHE A 67 -12.10 -4.16 5.53
CA PHE A 67 -11.70 -5.54 5.81
C PHE A 67 -12.71 -6.27 6.70
N GLU A 68 -13.21 -5.64 7.77
CA GLU A 68 -14.22 -6.29 8.62
C GLU A 68 -15.49 -6.61 7.84
N ASN A 69 -15.93 -5.69 6.97
CA ASN A 69 -17.06 -5.92 6.09
C ASN A 69 -16.75 -7.02 5.07
N PHE A 70 -15.53 -7.06 4.53
CA PHE A 70 -15.07 -8.12 3.63
C PHE A 70 -15.08 -9.49 4.30
N ILE A 71 -14.72 -9.60 5.57
CA ILE A 71 -14.76 -10.90 6.25
C ILE A 71 -16.20 -11.30 6.58
N LYS A 72 -17.05 -10.34 6.95
CA LYS A 72 -18.45 -10.59 7.36
C LYS A 72 -19.44 -10.71 6.22
N SER A 73 -19.12 -10.25 5.01
CA SER A 73 -20.11 -10.25 3.91
C SER A 73 -20.41 -11.67 3.42
N ASP A 74 -21.65 -11.90 2.99
CA ASP A 74 -22.06 -13.15 2.34
C ASP A 74 -21.73 -13.19 0.83
N GLU A 75 -20.91 -12.25 0.37
CA GLU A 75 -20.45 -12.23 -1.01
C GLU A 75 -19.59 -13.45 -1.32
N GLU A 76 -19.74 -13.98 -2.53
CA GLU A 76 -18.99 -15.15 -2.99
C GLU A 76 -17.47 -14.91 -2.92
N LYS A 77 -16.80 -15.75 -2.14
CA LYS A 77 -15.35 -15.72 -1.93
C LYS A 77 -14.80 -17.13 -1.99
N ILE A 78 -13.59 -17.23 -2.52
CA ILE A 78 -12.79 -18.42 -2.39
C ILE A 78 -12.01 -18.32 -1.08
N CYS A 79 -12.09 -19.36 -0.26
CA CYS A 79 -11.25 -19.50 0.93
C CYS A 79 -10.33 -20.70 0.71
N TRP A 80 -9.03 -20.44 0.57
CA TRP A 80 -8.00 -21.46 0.50
C TRP A 80 -7.23 -21.51 1.80
N GLU A 81 -7.20 -22.68 2.41
CA GLU A 81 -6.33 -23.00 3.51
C GLU A 81 -5.16 -23.82 2.97
N TYR A 82 -3.96 -23.56 3.49
CA TYR A 82 -2.73 -24.17 2.99
C TYR A 82 -2.14 -25.11 4.02
N ASP A 83 -1.52 -26.17 3.53
CA ASP A 83 -0.61 -26.96 4.35
C ASP A 83 0.59 -26.11 4.78
N ASP A 84 1.02 -26.31 6.03
CA ASP A 84 2.11 -25.54 6.64
C ASP A 84 3.40 -25.64 5.81
N ALA A 85 3.77 -26.84 5.34
CA ALA A 85 5.03 -27.05 4.63
C ALA A 85 5.01 -26.39 3.24
N LEU A 86 3.90 -26.52 2.51
CA LEU A 86 3.73 -25.92 1.19
C LEU A 86 3.74 -24.38 1.25
N TYR A 87 3.12 -23.81 2.28
CA TYR A 87 3.02 -22.37 2.41
C TYR A 87 4.35 -21.76 2.89
N GLU A 88 5.02 -22.41 3.84
CA GLU A 88 6.32 -21.95 4.34
C GLU A 88 7.41 -22.02 3.28
N SER A 89 7.44 -23.03 2.41
CA SER A 89 8.38 -23.09 1.28
C SER A 89 8.16 -21.91 0.33
N PHE A 90 6.92 -21.67 -0.08
CA PHE A 90 6.55 -20.59 -0.98
C PHE A 90 6.89 -19.20 -0.40
N ILE A 91 6.60 -18.96 0.87
CA ILE A 91 6.94 -17.71 1.57
C ILE A 91 8.45 -17.59 1.79
N GLY A 92 9.14 -18.68 2.12
CA GLY A 92 10.59 -18.73 2.28
C GLY A 92 11.32 -18.24 1.04
N GLU A 93 10.95 -18.76 -0.13
CA GLU A 93 11.56 -18.42 -1.41
C GLU A 93 11.24 -16.97 -1.85
N LEU A 94 9.99 -16.52 -1.66
CA LEU A 94 9.60 -15.12 -1.88
C LEU A 94 10.42 -14.16 -1.01
N ASN A 95 10.69 -14.55 0.25
CA ASN A 95 11.48 -13.75 1.18
C ASN A 95 12.95 -13.65 0.74
N GLU A 96 13.54 -14.72 0.21
CA GLU A 96 14.94 -14.67 -0.25
C GLU A 96 15.13 -13.69 -1.40
N ILE A 97 14.21 -13.72 -2.37
CA ILE A 97 14.19 -12.80 -3.51
C ILE A 97 14.07 -11.35 -3.01
N GLN A 98 13.14 -11.11 -2.09
CA GLN A 98 12.92 -9.77 -1.53
C GLN A 98 14.13 -9.26 -0.71
N LYS A 99 14.80 -10.14 0.04
CA LYS A 99 15.97 -9.81 0.87
C LYS A 99 17.19 -9.43 0.03
N LYS A 100 17.42 -10.10 -1.11
CA LYS A 100 18.51 -9.75 -2.03
C LYS A 100 18.27 -8.39 -2.71
N ALA A 101 17.02 -8.11 -3.10
CA ALA A 101 16.66 -6.85 -3.77
C ALA A 101 16.68 -5.62 -2.85
N SER A 102 16.42 -5.76 -1.54
CA SER A 102 16.31 -4.63 -0.60
C SER A 102 17.65 -4.15 -0.04
N LYS A 103 18.62 -5.04 0.20
CA LYS A 103 19.90 -4.69 0.85
C LYS A 103 20.73 -3.68 0.06
N LYS A 104 20.85 -3.83 -1.27
CA LYS A 104 21.67 -2.93 -2.10
C LYS A 104 21.13 -1.50 -2.09
N LYS A 105 19.81 -1.35 -2.19
CA LYS A 105 19.14 -0.03 -2.18
C LYS A 105 19.28 0.69 -0.84
N PHE A 106 19.30 -0.07 0.26
CA PHE A 106 19.52 0.48 1.60
C PHE A 106 20.91 1.08 1.78
N PHE A 107 21.96 0.35 1.42
CA PHE A 107 23.33 0.87 1.57
C PHE A 107 23.56 2.12 0.73
N ILE A 108 22.97 2.18 -0.48
CA ILE A 108 23.01 3.39 -1.32
C ILE A 108 22.29 4.55 -0.60
N LEU A 109 21.08 4.33 -0.09
CA LEU A 109 20.33 5.37 0.63
C LEU A 109 21.08 5.86 1.88
N LEU A 110 21.66 4.93 2.66
CA LEU A 110 22.42 5.25 3.87
C LEU A 110 23.67 6.07 3.52
N ALA A 111 24.40 5.69 2.47
CA ALA A 111 25.56 6.44 2.00
C ALA A 111 25.19 7.87 1.60
N VAL A 112 24.07 8.06 0.89
CA VAL A 112 23.55 9.38 0.53
C VAL A 112 23.21 10.21 1.77
N ILE A 113 22.53 9.62 2.77
CA ILE A 113 22.21 10.31 4.03
C ILE A 113 23.48 10.75 4.76
N VAL A 114 24.50 9.87 4.85
CA VAL A 114 25.78 10.20 5.50
C VAL A 114 26.48 11.34 4.77
N VAL A 115 26.59 11.29 3.45
CA VAL A 115 27.22 12.35 2.64
C VAL A 115 26.49 13.68 2.85
N LEU A 116 25.15 13.69 2.76
CA LEU A 116 24.36 14.91 3.00
C LEU A 116 24.57 15.46 4.41
N SER A 117 24.64 14.59 5.42
CA SER A 117 24.85 15.00 6.81
C SER A 117 26.23 15.61 7.03
N VAL A 118 27.27 15.04 6.41
CA VAL A 118 28.65 15.58 6.45
C VAL A 118 28.73 16.93 5.73
N VAL A 119 28.12 17.05 4.55
CA VAL A 119 28.07 18.33 3.82
C VAL A 119 27.35 19.40 4.64
N LEU A 120 26.19 19.07 5.21
CA LEU A 120 25.46 19.96 6.14
C LEU A 120 26.32 20.37 7.34
N PHE A 121 27.07 19.44 7.92
CA PHE A 121 27.94 19.72 9.07
C PHE A 121 29.01 20.77 8.77
N PHE A 122 29.60 20.75 7.57
CA PHE A 122 30.60 21.74 7.17
C PHE A 122 30.00 23.08 6.71
N LEU A 123 28.75 23.08 6.23
CA LEU A 123 28.06 24.30 5.78
C LEU A 123 27.42 25.09 6.93
N LEU A 124 27.10 24.42 8.03
CA LEU A 124 26.44 25.02 9.18
C LEU A 124 27.42 25.70 10.14
N SER A 125 26.98 26.81 10.73
CA SER A 125 27.72 27.51 11.78
C SER A 125 27.95 26.62 13.01
N GLU A 126 28.97 26.93 13.81
CA GLU A 126 29.42 26.10 14.94
C GLU A 126 28.29 25.75 15.92
N GLU A 127 27.44 26.71 16.25
CA GLU A 127 26.27 26.54 17.13
C GLU A 127 25.18 25.63 16.53
N SER A 128 25.18 25.48 15.20
CA SER A 128 24.20 24.70 14.44
C SER A 128 24.73 23.36 13.93
N LYS A 129 26.01 23.04 14.13
CA LYS A 129 26.62 21.75 13.71
C LYS A 129 25.90 20.54 14.32
N MET A 130 25.40 20.69 15.56
CA MET A 130 24.60 19.64 16.22
C MET A 130 23.29 19.33 15.47
N LEU A 131 22.75 20.29 14.72
CA LEU A 131 21.56 20.08 13.90
C LEU A 131 21.86 19.15 12.71
N ALA A 132 23.05 19.23 12.11
CA ALA A 132 23.47 18.29 11.06
C ALA A 132 23.58 16.86 11.60
N VAL A 133 24.11 16.68 12.81
CA VAL A 133 24.19 15.37 13.47
C VAL A 133 22.79 14.84 13.77
N ALA A 134 21.91 15.67 14.35
CA ALA A 134 20.52 15.30 14.62
C ALA A 134 19.77 14.91 13.34
N PHE A 135 19.95 15.67 12.26
CA PHE A 135 19.39 15.37 10.95
C PHE A 135 19.89 14.02 10.42
N GLY A 136 21.21 13.78 10.46
CA GLY A 136 21.80 12.53 9.99
C GLY A 136 21.30 11.31 10.78
N VAL A 137 21.24 11.41 12.11
CA VAL A 137 20.69 10.36 12.97
C VAL A 137 19.21 10.11 12.65
N PHE A 138 18.41 11.17 12.50
CA PHE A 138 16.99 11.05 12.19
C PHE A 138 16.73 10.31 10.87
N PHE A 139 17.41 10.72 9.80
CA PHE A 139 17.24 10.09 8.49
C PHE A 139 17.83 8.68 8.47
N ALA A 140 18.93 8.42 9.17
CA ALA A 140 19.48 7.08 9.31
C ALA A 140 18.51 6.14 10.04
N VAL A 141 17.95 6.57 11.18
CA VAL A 141 16.92 5.81 11.93
C VAL A 141 15.69 5.58 11.05
N THR A 142 15.23 6.60 10.34
CA THR A 142 14.09 6.48 9.41
C THR A 142 14.39 5.47 8.29
N ALA A 143 15.58 5.52 7.69
CA ALA A 143 16.01 4.57 6.67
C ALA A 143 16.07 3.13 7.20
N VAL A 144 16.58 2.95 8.42
CA VAL A 144 16.62 1.65 9.12
C VAL A 144 15.19 1.11 9.32
N ILE A 145 14.26 1.95 9.78
CA ILE A 145 12.84 1.57 9.93
C ILE A 145 12.25 1.14 8.57
N PHE A 146 12.45 1.92 7.52
CA PHE A 146 11.88 1.63 6.20
C PHE A 146 12.52 0.42 5.50
N VAL A 147 13.77 0.07 5.80
CA VAL A 147 14.44 -1.08 5.16
C VAL A 147 14.38 -2.34 5.99
N LEU A 148 14.53 -2.25 7.31
CA LEU A 148 14.52 -3.44 8.16
C LEU A 148 13.11 -3.76 8.63
N ILE A 149 12.33 -2.76 9.07
CA ILE A 149 11.03 -2.99 9.70
C ILE A 149 9.93 -3.19 8.65
N ALA A 150 9.85 -2.34 7.62
CA ALA A 150 8.76 -2.46 6.63
C ALA A 150 8.77 -3.79 5.84
N PRO A 151 9.92 -4.31 5.34
CA PRO A 151 9.99 -5.63 4.73
C PRO A 151 9.77 -6.76 5.74
N ASN A 152 10.30 -6.66 6.96
CA ASN A 152 10.05 -7.68 7.98
C ASN A 152 8.60 -7.70 8.45
N SER A 153 7.88 -6.58 8.41
CA SER A 153 6.44 -6.54 8.72
C SER A 153 5.61 -7.36 7.74
N PHE A 154 6.04 -7.46 6.47
CA PHE A 154 5.43 -8.37 5.51
C PHE A 154 5.67 -9.81 5.94
N ARG A 155 6.95 -10.16 6.17
CA ARG A 155 7.36 -11.51 6.55
C ARG A 155 6.61 -11.99 7.79
N LEU A 156 6.61 -11.19 8.85
CA LEU A 156 5.96 -11.52 10.11
C LEU A 156 4.46 -11.77 9.93
N ARG A 157 3.79 -10.97 9.09
CA ARG A 157 2.36 -11.18 8.81
C ARG A 157 2.10 -12.38 7.92
N ALA A 158 2.99 -12.63 6.95
CA ALA A 158 2.87 -13.76 6.06
C ALA A 158 3.11 -15.09 6.80
N THR A 159 3.99 -15.12 7.80
CA THR A 159 4.27 -16.31 8.62
C THR A 159 3.34 -16.48 9.82
N ASN A 160 2.41 -15.55 10.06
CA ASN A 160 1.43 -15.70 11.13
C ASN A 160 0.26 -16.56 10.67
N LYS A 161 -0.03 -17.61 11.43
CA LYS A 161 -1.22 -18.45 11.22
C LYS A 161 -2.51 -17.63 11.44
N PRO A 162 -3.62 -17.99 10.76
CA PRO A 162 -3.76 -19.11 9.83
C PRO A 162 -3.19 -18.82 8.42
N TYR A 163 -2.53 -19.80 7.81
CA TYR A 163 -2.09 -19.75 6.41
C TYR A 163 -3.29 -19.93 5.49
N CYS A 164 -3.86 -18.80 5.09
CA CYS A 164 -5.03 -18.80 4.22
C CYS A 164 -5.02 -17.62 3.25
N SER A 165 -5.71 -17.82 2.12
CA SER A 165 -6.07 -16.78 1.16
C SER A 165 -7.58 -16.73 1.03
N ILE A 166 -8.16 -15.55 1.23
CA ILE A 166 -9.57 -15.27 0.99
C ILE A 166 -9.65 -14.32 -0.19
N ILE A 167 -10.26 -14.73 -1.30
CA ILE A 167 -10.23 -14.00 -2.56
C ILE A 167 -11.65 -13.78 -3.05
N GLY A 168 -12.06 -12.52 -3.09
CA GLY A 168 -13.30 -12.04 -3.71
C GLY A 168 -13.03 -11.36 -5.05
N VAL A 169 -14.08 -10.76 -5.62
CA VAL A 169 -14.04 -10.14 -6.96
C VAL A 169 -13.28 -8.80 -6.96
N ASP A 170 -13.42 -8.00 -5.92
CA ASP A 170 -12.84 -6.66 -5.78
C ASP A 170 -11.82 -6.57 -4.65
N GLN A 171 -11.70 -7.61 -3.83
CA GLN A 171 -10.96 -7.60 -2.57
C GLN A 171 -10.34 -8.98 -2.31
N ALA A 172 -9.20 -9.00 -1.61
CA ALA A 172 -8.60 -10.24 -1.16
C ALA A 172 -7.77 -10.06 0.10
N TYR A 173 -7.73 -11.09 0.92
CA TYR A 173 -6.79 -11.27 2.02
C TYR A 173 -5.83 -12.39 1.65
N MET A 174 -4.55 -12.09 1.51
CA MET A 174 -3.52 -13.07 1.13
C MET A 174 -2.22 -12.68 1.82
N MET A 175 -1.45 -13.66 2.30
CA MET A 175 -0.15 -13.42 2.95
C MET A 175 -0.19 -12.37 4.08
N GLY A 176 -1.21 -12.43 4.93
CA GLY A 176 -1.35 -11.48 6.03
C GLY A 176 -1.65 -10.04 5.59
N ARG A 177 -2.11 -9.83 4.35
CA ARG A 177 -2.38 -8.51 3.79
C ARG A 177 -3.75 -8.43 3.15
N TYR A 178 -4.41 -7.30 3.40
CA TYR A 178 -5.67 -6.95 2.78
C TYR A 178 -5.47 -6.05 1.57
N HIS A 179 -5.97 -6.53 0.43
CA HIS A 179 -5.96 -5.92 -0.88
C HIS A 179 -7.39 -5.60 -1.31
N SER A 180 -7.53 -4.45 -1.96
CA SER A 180 -8.82 -3.95 -2.44
C SER A 180 -8.59 -3.20 -3.74
N TRP A 181 -9.37 -3.46 -4.77
CA TRP A 181 -9.24 -2.86 -6.08
C TRP A 181 -10.59 -2.53 -6.69
N LYS A 182 -10.60 -1.53 -7.57
CA LYS A 182 -11.73 -1.27 -8.48
C LYS A 182 -11.48 -1.83 -9.88
N ARG A 183 -10.20 -1.99 -10.23
CA ARG A 183 -9.72 -2.48 -11.52
C ARG A 183 -8.61 -3.49 -11.29
N ALA A 184 -8.86 -4.72 -11.70
CA ALA A 184 -7.88 -5.80 -11.67
C ALA A 184 -8.01 -6.72 -12.88
N ARG A 185 -6.88 -7.29 -13.28
CA ARG A 185 -6.79 -8.38 -14.25
C ARG A 185 -6.27 -9.61 -13.54
N ALA A 186 -7.00 -10.70 -13.62
CA ALA A 186 -6.62 -11.95 -12.99
C ALA A 186 -6.37 -13.03 -14.05
N LYS A 187 -5.35 -13.86 -13.83
CA LYS A 187 -5.07 -15.05 -14.63
C LYS A 187 -4.42 -16.13 -13.76
N VAL A 188 -4.71 -17.39 -14.06
CA VAL A 188 -3.93 -18.51 -13.52
C VAL A 188 -2.66 -18.61 -14.35
N LYS A 189 -1.49 -18.61 -13.69
CA LYS A 189 -0.19 -18.74 -14.34
C LYS A 189 0.72 -19.66 -13.52
N GLU A 190 1.74 -20.16 -14.17
CA GLU A 190 2.87 -20.78 -13.48
C GLU A 190 3.82 -19.68 -13.01
N HIS A 191 4.21 -19.75 -11.76
CA HIS A 191 5.18 -18.89 -11.12
C HIS A 191 6.42 -19.71 -10.83
N ASP A 192 7.39 -19.56 -11.71
CA ASP A 192 8.73 -20.08 -11.52
C ASP A 192 9.54 -19.09 -10.69
N ASN A 193 10.14 -19.56 -9.59
CA ASN A 193 11.06 -18.77 -8.79
C ASN A 193 12.53 -19.19 -8.94
N GLY A 194 12.83 -20.12 -9.86
CA GLY A 194 14.14 -20.68 -10.12
C GLY A 194 14.42 -22.02 -9.42
N HIS A 195 13.68 -22.37 -8.38
CA HIS A 195 13.79 -23.64 -7.65
C HIS A 195 12.56 -24.52 -7.83
N HIS A 196 11.38 -23.92 -7.80
CA HIS A 196 10.11 -24.61 -7.97
C HIS A 196 9.14 -23.80 -8.85
N VAL A 197 8.32 -24.53 -9.61
CA VAL A 197 7.23 -23.97 -10.41
C VAL A 197 5.93 -24.17 -9.65
N TYR A 198 5.34 -23.05 -9.20
CA TYR A 198 4.06 -23.06 -8.50
C TYR A 198 2.93 -22.61 -9.42
N ARG A 199 1.78 -23.26 -9.38
CA ARG A 199 0.57 -22.69 -9.98
C ARG A 199 -0.03 -21.65 -9.05
N VAL A 200 -0.23 -20.44 -9.59
CA VAL A 200 -0.75 -19.30 -8.83
C VAL A 200 -1.89 -18.61 -9.56
N LEU A 201 -2.83 -18.07 -8.80
CA LEU A 201 -3.77 -17.07 -9.27
C LEU A 201 -3.09 -15.69 -9.18
N ALA A 202 -2.65 -15.18 -10.33
CA ALA A 202 -2.00 -13.88 -10.43
C ALA A 202 -3.05 -12.78 -10.65
N ILE A 203 -3.10 -11.82 -9.73
CA ILE A 203 -4.01 -10.68 -9.74
C ILE A 203 -3.17 -9.41 -9.91
N ASN A 204 -3.34 -8.77 -11.07
CA ASN A 204 -2.73 -7.51 -11.44
C ASN A 204 -3.74 -6.39 -11.26
N TYR A 205 -3.60 -5.58 -10.22
CA TYR A 205 -4.55 -4.49 -9.96
C TYR A 205 -3.89 -3.11 -9.96
N GLU A 206 -4.70 -2.12 -10.32
CA GLU A 206 -4.29 -0.72 -10.33
C GLU A 206 -4.43 -0.16 -8.91
N ALA A 207 -3.31 0.20 -8.29
CA ALA A 207 -3.27 0.93 -7.03
C ALA A 207 -3.02 2.42 -7.32
N MET A 208 -3.89 3.29 -6.82
CA MET A 208 -3.64 4.73 -6.84
C MET A 208 -2.55 5.05 -5.81
N THR A 209 -1.47 5.67 -6.29
CA THR A 209 -0.39 6.24 -5.48
C THR A 209 -0.39 7.76 -5.65
N VAL A 210 0.33 8.47 -4.78
CA VAL A 210 0.50 9.93 -4.88
C VAL A 210 1.08 10.33 -6.25
N ASN A 211 1.87 9.45 -6.87
CA ASN A 211 2.53 9.67 -8.17
C ASN A 211 1.73 9.09 -9.36
N GLY A 212 0.44 8.79 -9.17
CA GLY A 212 -0.43 8.23 -10.20
C GLY A 212 -0.67 6.73 -10.06
N LYS A 213 -0.93 6.07 -11.19
CA LYS A 213 -1.38 4.67 -11.24
C LYS A 213 -0.19 3.73 -11.19
N LEU A 214 -0.15 2.86 -10.18
CA LEU A 214 0.86 1.81 -10.08
C LEU A 214 0.20 0.44 -10.18
N PHE A 215 0.65 -0.36 -11.14
CA PHE A 215 0.20 -1.74 -11.27
C PHE A 215 0.93 -2.62 -10.26
N ARG A 216 0.18 -3.35 -9.45
CA ARG A 216 0.71 -4.34 -8.51
C ARG A 216 0.25 -5.72 -8.93
N GLU A 217 1.21 -6.62 -9.11
CA GLU A 217 0.93 -8.04 -9.23
C GLU A 217 0.97 -8.69 -7.85
N TRP A 218 -0.02 -9.53 -7.57
CA TRP A 218 -0.06 -10.41 -6.41
C TRP A 218 -0.36 -11.83 -6.86
N ASN A 219 0.33 -12.80 -6.27
CA ASN A 219 0.18 -14.21 -6.60
C ASN A 219 -0.41 -14.94 -5.39
N ALA A 220 -1.60 -15.52 -5.55
CA ALA A 220 -2.16 -16.45 -4.58
C ALA A 220 -1.75 -17.87 -4.97
N LEU A 221 -1.10 -18.60 -4.07
CA LEU A 221 -0.79 -20.01 -4.29
C LEU A 221 -2.08 -20.82 -4.41
N LEU A 222 -2.15 -21.77 -5.34
CA LEU A 222 -3.25 -22.73 -5.38
C LEU A 222 -2.98 -23.81 -4.30
N PRO A 223 -3.98 -24.18 -3.48
CA PRO A 223 -3.78 -25.15 -2.40
C PRO A 223 -3.43 -26.56 -2.89
N ASN A 224 -3.85 -26.90 -4.11
CA ASN A 224 -3.48 -28.13 -4.80
C ASN A 224 -3.54 -27.93 -6.32
N GLU A 225 -2.96 -28.85 -7.07
CA GLU A 225 -2.92 -28.82 -8.53
C GLU A 225 -4.11 -29.52 -9.20
N ASN A 226 -5.17 -29.81 -8.43
CA ASN A 226 -6.33 -30.54 -8.94
C ASN A 226 -7.08 -29.70 -9.98
N SER A 227 -7.68 -30.39 -10.96
CA SER A 227 -8.46 -29.76 -12.03
C SER A 227 -9.60 -28.89 -11.50
N GLU A 228 -10.25 -29.30 -10.41
CA GLU A 228 -11.32 -28.57 -9.74
C GLU A 228 -10.84 -27.21 -9.19
N THR A 229 -9.75 -27.20 -8.41
CA THR A 229 -9.15 -25.97 -7.86
C THR A 229 -8.75 -25.00 -8.97
N ILE A 230 -8.21 -25.52 -10.07
CA ILE A 230 -7.85 -24.72 -11.25
C ILE A 230 -9.10 -24.14 -11.92
N GLN A 231 -10.19 -24.91 -12.03
CA GLN A 231 -11.46 -24.40 -12.59
C GLN A 231 -12.07 -23.32 -11.70
N ILE A 232 -12.05 -23.51 -10.37
CA ILE A 232 -12.51 -22.52 -9.40
C ILE A 232 -11.67 -21.22 -9.54
N ALA A 233 -10.34 -21.34 -9.60
CA ALA A 233 -9.44 -20.21 -9.78
C ALA A 233 -9.68 -19.47 -11.11
N LYS A 234 -9.87 -20.21 -12.22
CA LYS A 234 -10.24 -19.64 -13.53
C LYS A 234 -11.61 -18.96 -13.50
N GLY A 235 -12.59 -19.54 -12.80
CA GLY A 235 -13.92 -18.98 -12.61
C GLY A 235 -13.86 -17.63 -11.90
N LEU A 236 -13.13 -17.54 -10.79
CA LEU A 236 -12.92 -16.28 -10.10
C LEU A 236 -12.14 -15.27 -10.96
N ALA A 237 -11.08 -15.72 -11.66
CA ALA A 237 -10.31 -14.84 -12.55
C ALA A 237 -11.21 -14.20 -13.62
N ASN A 238 -12.14 -14.98 -14.20
CA ASN A 238 -13.13 -14.49 -15.15
C ASN A 238 -14.09 -13.49 -14.51
N LYS A 239 -14.55 -13.73 -13.29
CA LYS A 239 -15.41 -12.78 -12.54
C LYS A 239 -14.70 -11.45 -12.29
N ILE A 240 -13.44 -11.49 -11.82
CA ILE A 240 -12.60 -10.29 -11.64
C ILE A 240 -12.46 -9.53 -12.95
N ASN A 241 -12.11 -10.22 -14.04
CA ASN A 241 -11.92 -9.61 -15.36
C ASN A 241 -13.22 -9.00 -15.91
N ARG A 242 -14.36 -9.68 -15.75
CA ARG A 242 -15.68 -9.18 -16.14
C ARG A 242 -16.03 -7.92 -15.37
N ARG A 243 -15.83 -7.91 -14.06
CA ARG A 243 -16.09 -6.73 -13.21
C ARG A 243 -15.25 -5.52 -13.63
N THR A 244 -13.99 -5.75 -13.97
CA THR A 244 -13.11 -4.70 -14.50
C THR A 244 -13.61 -4.18 -15.85
N LYS A 245 -14.04 -5.05 -16.76
CA LYS A 245 -14.65 -4.64 -18.04
C LYS A 245 -15.92 -3.83 -17.84
N GLU A 246 -16.79 -4.20 -16.90
CA GLU A 246 -17.99 -3.42 -16.54
C GLU A 246 -17.61 -2.02 -16.02
N PHE A 247 -16.55 -1.92 -15.22
CA PHE A 247 -16.04 -0.64 -14.72
C PHE A 247 -15.38 0.21 -15.82
N GLU A 248 -14.71 -0.41 -16.78
CA GLU A 248 -14.09 0.27 -17.93
C GLU A 248 -15.14 0.70 -18.97
N GLY A 249 -16.18 -0.13 -19.18
CA GLY A 249 -17.29 0.13 -20.11
C GLY A 249 -18.32 1.13 -19.61
N LYS A 250 -18.46 1.30 -18.28
CA LYS A 250 -19.09 2.48 -17.69
C LYS A 250 -18.13 3.65 -17.91
N GLY A 251 -18.29 4.34 -19.05
CA GLY A 251 -17.43 5.43 -19.51
C GLY A 251 -17.02 6.36 -18.37
N LYS A 252 -15.74 6.81 -18.41
CA LYS A 252 -15.18 7.74 -17.43
C LYS A 252 -16.20 8.85 -17.15
N LYS A 253 -16.88 8.82 -16.00
CA LYS A 253 -17.58 10.01 -15.53
C LYS A 253 -16.49 11.05 -15.37
N LYS A 254 -16.45 12.03 -16.28
CA LYS A 254 -15.51 13.15 -16.24
C LYS A 254 -15.47 13.66 -14.81
N ASP A 255 -14.26 13.80 -14.28
CA ASP A 255 -14.05 14.33 -12.94
C ASP A 255 -14.71 15.72 -12.82
N ILE A 256 -15.10 16.14 -11.62
CA ILE A 256 -15.76 17.45 -11.42
C ILE A 256 -14.88 18.58 -11.97
N LEU A 257 -13.56 18.45 -11.83
CA LEU A 257 -12.58 19.36 -12.42
C LEU A 257 -12.55 19.30 -13.95
N GLU A 258 -12.59 18.11 -14.57
CA GLU A 258 -12.68 17.97 -16.03
C GLU A 258 -13.98 18.58 -16.57
N ARG A 259 -15.09 18.42 -15.87
CA ARG A 259 -16.38 19.04 -16.25
C ARG A 259 -16.35 20.56 -16.15
N LEU A 260 -15.73 21.09 -15.09
CA LEU A 260 -15.52 22.53 -14.93
C LEU A 260 -14.59 23.09 -16.00
N PHE A 261 -13.53 22.36 -16.33
CA PHE A 261 -12.56 22.74 -17.35
C PHE A 261 -13.17 22.74 -18.76
N ASP A 262 -13.92 21.69 -19.10
CA ASP A 262 -14.66 21.61 -20.37
C ASP A 262 -15.72 22.73 -20.48
N LYS A 263 -16.39 23.06 -19.36
CA LYS A 263 -17.35 24.18 -19.31
C LYS A 263 -16.67 25.54 -19.50
N MET A 264 -15.47 25.74 -18.95
CA MET A 264 -14.67 26.96 -19.17
C MET A 264 -14.13 27.08 -20.60
N LEU A 265 -13.85 25.94 -21.24
CA LEU A 265 -13.40 25.88 -22.64
C LEU A 265 -14.54 25.93 -23.67
N GLY A 266 -15.80 26.10 -23.23
CA GLY A 266 -16.97 26.13 -24.12
C GLY A 266 -17.26 24.80 -24.81
N ARG A 267 -16.72 23.68 -24.31
CA ARG A 267 -16.95 22.33 -24.83
C ARG A 267 -18.12 21.68 -24.09
N SER A 268 -19.34 22.15 -24.32
CA SER A 268 -20.54 21.45 -23.88
C SER A 268 -20.86 20.29 -24.83
N ASP A 269 -21.29 19.16 -24.28
CA ASP A 269 -21.67 17.95 -25.03
C ASP A 269 -22.95 18.16 -25.90
N ASP A 270 -23.58 19.34 -25.86
CA ASP A 270 -24.79 19.69 -26.62
C ASP A 270 -24.56 19.84 -28.14
N ASP A 271 -23.31 19.99 -28.60
CA ASP A 271 -22.99 20.17 -30.03
C ASP A 271 -23.12 18.89 -30.89
N LYS A 272 -23.40 17.74 -30.27
CA LYS A 272 -23.51 16.45 -30.99
C LYS A 272 -24.92 16.12 -31.48
N ASP A 273 -25.96 16.75 -30.94
CA ASP A 273 -27.33 16.46 -31.36
C ASP A 273 -27.78 17.30 -32.58
N ASP A 274 -27.21 18.48 -32.80
CA ASP A 274 -27.55 19.33 -33.96
C ASP A 274 -26.95 18.88 -35.31
N LYS A 275 -25.91 18.03 -35.31
CA LYS A 275 -25.35 17.46 -36.55
C LYS A 275 -26.10 16.24 -37.07
N LYS A 276 -26.96 15.61 -36.25
CA LYS A 276 -27.80 14.48 -36.70
C LYS A 276 -29.13 14.91 -37.31
N SER A 277 -29.65 16.10 -36.99
CA SER A 277 -30.87 16.63 -37.60
C SER A 277 -30.63 17.16 -39.01
N LYS A 278 -29.50 17.83 -39.28
CA LYS A 278 -29.19 18.39 -40.61
C LYS A 278 -28.77 17.39 -41.69
N LYS A 279 -28.54 16.11 -41.36
CA LYS A 279 -28.15 15.08 -42.35
C LYS A 279 -29.32 14.23 -42.87
N LYS A 280 -30.56 14.55 -42.48
CA LYS A 280 -31.78 13.88 -42.95
C LYS A 280 -32.58 14.69 -44.00
N GLU A 281 -32.13 15.89 -44.36
CA GLU A 281 -32.79 16.76 -45.35
C GLU A 281 -31.90 17.15 -46.53
N SER A 282 -30.97 16.28 -46.95
CA SER A 282 -30.23 16.43 -48.21
C SER A 282 -30.16 15.11 -48.97
#